data_AF-A0A2K0TLH4-F1
#
_entry.id   AF-A0A2K0TLH4-F1
#
_cell.length_a   1.000
_cell.length_b   1.000
_cell.length_c   1.000
_cell.angle_alpha   90.00
_cell.angle_beta   90.00
_cell.angle_gamma   90.00
#
_symmetry.space_group_name_H-M   'P 1'
#
loop_
_entity.id
_entity.type
_entity.pdbx_description
1 polymer ?
#
loop_
_entity_poly.entity_id
_entity_poly.type
_entity_poly.pdbx_seq_one_letter_code
_entity_poly.pdbx_strand_id
1 'polypeptide(L)'
;MKALTFLLRRENGWAFDTNQLDIWERVDNDQGRFFVNRISSNHQEEEPPQFYGGIIADPMGLGKTLTMIALAASDLDSSRNATEDVMKREMGDKPCIATTLIIIPPPLLGTWEEQLSEHVVAGGLKWQRHYGKTRFTSRYELDDVNVVLTTYHTVSAEWKNERETENSILFSVRWKRIILDEAHFIRNGKSRMAHAICALDSIARWAVTGTPIQNRLGDLATLLKFIRVYPYTDPRLFDTDIAHFWKSGQDEEAAKRLQRLSACILLRRPKTTINLPPRKDLRCPIDFSREERELYAEIREQTITRIDEALQSSSETSRASVYVNVLQQIESLRLVCNLGLHYHVRHQKSLDVPSEASDWTVVAQQAFNVQRGMGSIVCAQCSSTLELTETLLDDSSTAYQNPTFSRCLKFVCGDCMHRMSKAGRKMGCGHRPACPTASVSISTNIFEDVSDVVPRLMRASSVGLPSKIEALVIDIKSLPPDTKW
;
A
#
# COMPACT_ATOMS: atom_id res chain seq x y z
N MET A 1 9.94 16.67 -20.11
CA MET A 1 9.79 18.14 -20.04
C MET A 1 8.48 18.58 -19.38
N LYS A 2 7.29 18.42 -19.99
CA LYS A 2 6.02 18.95 -19.43
C LYS A 2 5.74 18.57 -17.95
N ALA A 3 6.01 17.33 -17.57
CA ALA A 3 5.80 16.86 -16.19
C ALA A 3 6.79 17.51 -15.20
N LEU A 4 8.08 17.58 -15.54
CA LEU A 4 9.09 18.22 -14.71
C LEU A 4 8.80 19.72 -14.50
N THR A 5 8.35 20.43 -15.55
CA THR A 5 7.94 21.84 -15.43
C THR A 5 6.79 22.02 -14.45
N PHE A 6 5.79 21.12 -14.46
CA PHE A 6 4.71 21.14 -13.48
C PHE A 6 5.21 20.90 -12.06
N LEU A 7 6.11 19.92 -11.87
CA LEU A 7 6.70 19.61 -10.57
C LEU A 7 7.47 20.82 -10.00
N LEU A 8 8.41 21.37 -10.78
CA LEU A 8 9.23 22.51 -10.38
C LEU A 8 8.39 23.74 -10.03
N ARG A 9 7.37 24.03 -10.85
CA ARG A 9 6.44 25.13 -10.55
C ARG A 9 5.76 24.90 -9.20
N ARG A 10 5.26 23.70 -8.95
CA ARG A 10 4.47 23.42 -7.74
C ARG A 10 5.31 23.39 -6.46
N GLU A 11 6.63 23.24 -6.58
CA GLU A 11 7.58 23.40 -5.49
C GLU A 11 7.92 24.87 -5.18
N ASN A 12 7.46 25.84 -5.99
CA ASN A 12 7.60 27.26 -5.71
C ASN A 12 6.40 27.86 -4.93
N GLY A 13 5.39 27.06 -4.58
CA GLY A 13 4.24 27.49 -3.79
C GLY A 13 3.09 28.06 -4.63
N TRP A 14 2.32 28.97 -4.03
CA TRP A 14 1.16 29.61 -4.66
C TRP A 14 1.57 30.45 -5.86
N ALA A 15 0.81 30.31 -6.95
CA ALA A 15 1.10 30.98 -8.21
C ALA A 15 0.41 32.36 -8.34
N PHE A 16 0.36 33.16 -7.26
CA PHE A 16 -0.44 34.40 -7.20
C PHE A 16 -0.12 35.44 -8.28
N ASP A 17 1.16 35.57 -8.64
CA ASP A 17 1.61 36.56 -9.63
C ASP A 17 1.56 36.01 -11.08
N THR A 18 1.10 34.78 -11.26
CA THR A 18 0.95 34.17 -12.58
C THR A 18 -0.52 34.03 -12.93
N ASN A 19 -0.88 34.17 -14.21
CA ASN A 19 -2.26 33.96 -14.69
C ASN A 19 -2.68 32.48 -14.71
N GLN A 20 -2.10 31.67 -13.82
CA GLN A 20 -2.31 30.23 -13.78
C GLN A 20 -3.36 29.88 -12.72
N LEU A 21 -4.05 28.77 -12.96
CA LEU A 21 -5.04 28.26 -12.03
C LEU A 21 -4.33 27.71 -10.78
N ASP A 22 -4.83 28.14 -9.62
CA ASP A 22 -4.47 27.64 -8.29
C ASP A 22 -5.71 27.69 -7.38
N ILE A 23 -5.62 27.12 -6.18
CA ILE A 23 -6.75 27.01 -5.24
C ILE A 23 -7.19 28.38 -4.72
N TRP A 24 -6.22 29.24 -4.42
CA TRP A 24 -6.43 30.58 -3.91
C TRP A 24 -6.04 31.62 -4.95
N GLU A 25 -6.81 32.71 -4.98
CA GLU A 25 -6.59 33.86 -5.84
C GLU A 25 -6.40 35.10 -4.99
N ARG A 26 -5.37 35.89 -5.32
CA ARG A 26 -5.15 37.20 -4.72
C ARG A 26 -6.01 38.22 -5.45
N VAL A 27 -6.86 38.92 -4.71
CA VAL A 27 -7.71 40.00 -5.20
C VAL A 27 -7.35 41.26 -4.43
N ASP A 28 -6.85 42.27 -5.15
CA ASP A 28 -6.51 43.58 -4.60
C ASP A 28 -7.63 44.57 -4.99
N ASN A 29 -8.39 45.08 -4.00
CA ASN A 29 -9.50 46.04 -4.19
C ASN A 29 -9.25 47.33 -3.37
N ASP A 30 -10.10 48.35 -3.52
CA ASP A 30 -10.05 49.61 -2.76
C ASP A 30 -10.11 49.43 -1.23
N GLN A 31 -10.63 48.29 -0.77
CA GLN A 31 -10.76 47.93 0.65
C GLN A 31 -9.55 47.16 1.21
N GLY A 32 -8.54 46.87 0.38
CA GLY A 32 -7.37 46.09 0.74
C GLY A 32 -7.21 44.80 -0.06
N ARG A 33 -6.24 43.98 0.36
CA ARG A 33 -5.93 42.69 -0.26
C ARG A 33 -6.72 41.58 0.42
N PHE A 34 -7.39 40.76 -0.38
CA PHE A 34 -8.12 39.58 0.09
C PHE A 34 -7.74 38.36 -0.76
N PHE A 35 -7.89 37.17 -0.17
CA PHE A 35 -7.65 35.89 -0.84
C PHE A 35 -8.95 35.11 -0.96
N VAL A 36 -9.29 34.69 -2.18
CA VAL A 36 -10.54 33.98 -2.49
C VAL A 36 -10.22 32.53 -2.86
N ASN A 37 -10.91 31.59 -2.21
CA ASN A 37 -10.83 30.16 -2.53
C ASN A 37 -11.71 29.86 -3.75
N ARG A 38 -11.12 29.44 -4.87
CA ARG A 38 -11.84 29.18 -6.13
C ARG A 38 -12.73 27.93 -6.11
N ILE A 39 -12.66 27.12 -5.05
CA ILE A 39 -13.41 25.87 -4.91
C ILE A 39 -14.63 26.08 -4.01
N SER A 40 -14.45 26.70 -2.84
CA SER A 40 -15.54 26.95 -1.88
C SER A 40 -16.14 28.34 -1.97
N SER A 41 -15.50 29.28 -2.66
CA SER A 41 -15.83 30.71 -2.70
C SER A 41 -15.67 31.46 -1.36
N ASN A 42 -15.01 30.85 -0.38
CA ASN A 42 -14.67 31.51 0.88
C ASN A 42 -13.56 32.55 0.66
N HIS A 43 -13.55 33.60 1.48
CA HIS A 43 -12.53 34.65 1.43
C HIS A 43 -11.84 34.80 2.80
N GLN A 44 -10.58 35.25 2.78
CA GLN A 44 -9.80 35.57 3.98
C GLN A 44 -8.87 36.77 3.72
N GLU A 45 -8.52 37.49 4.78
CA GLU A 45 -7.61 38.66 4.72
C GLU A 45 -6.14 38.25 4.75
N GLU A 46 -5.82 37.24 5.57
CA GLU A 46 -4.45 36.72 5.69
C GLU A 46 -4.06 35.85 4.50
N GLU A 47 -2.77 35.84 4.14
CA GLU A 47 -2.27 34.97 3.07
C GLU A 47 -2.44 33.50 3.47
N PRO A 48 -3.03 32.66 2.59
CA PRO A 48 -3.22 31.25 2.89
C PRO A 48 -1.86 30.56 3.07
N PRO A 49 -1.72 29.67 4.07
CA PRO A 49 -0.49 28.92 4.28
C PRO A 49 0.00 28.27 2.99
N GLN A 50 1.28 28.45 2.69
CA GLN A 50 1.93 27.87 1.53
C GLN A 50 1.96 26.34 1.68
N PHE A 51 1.86 25.65 0.56
CA PHE A 51 2.22 24.23 0.50
C PHE A 51 2.93 23.94 -0.81
N TYR A 52 3.80 22.94 -0.79
CA TYR A 52 4.70 22.61 -1.89
C TYR A 52 4.51 21.16 -2.32
N GLY A 53 4.35 20.96 -3.63
CA GLY A 53 4.10 19.65 -4.24
C GLY A 53 2.63 19.35 -4.57
N GLY A 54 2.31 18.10 -4.89
CA GLY A 54 1.03 17.74 -5.49
C GLY A 54 0.88 16.25 -5.79
N ILE A 55 0.02 15.93 -6.75
CA ILE A 55 -0.33 14.56 -7.13
C ILE A 55 0.09 14.28 -8.58
N ILE A 56 0.87 13.23 -8.81
CA ILE A 56 1.09 12.67 -10.14
C ILE A 56 0.22 11.45 -10.31
N ALA A 57 -0.83 11.60 -11.10
CA ALA A 57 -1.88 10.62 -11.31
C ALA A 57 -1.76 9.87 -12.65
N ASP A 58 -0.54 9.78 -13.20
CA ASP A 58 -0.32 9.20 -14.52
C ASP A 58 -0.54 7.68 -14.52
N PRO A 59 -1.18 7.13 -15.57
CA PRO A 59 -1.26 5.69 -15.76
C PRO A 59 0.11 4.99 -15.70
N MET A 60 0.11 3.70 -15.39
CA MET A 60 1.32 2.86 -15.46
C MET A 60 1.93 2.94 -16.87
N GLY A 61 3.26 3.03 -16.95
CA GLY A 61 4.00 3.13 -18.21
C GLY A 61 4.37 4.53 -18.70
N LEU A 62 3.93 5.62 -18.05
CA LEU A 62 4.27 7.00 -18.46
C LEU A 62 5.57 7.56 -17.84
N GLY A 63 6.43 6.70 -17.30
CA GLY A 63 7.74 7.11 -16.74
C GLY A 63 7.64 7.96 -15.47
N LYS A 64 6.72 7.64 -14.55
CA LYS A 64 6.55 8.37 -13.28
C LYS A 64 7.83 8.35 -12.44
N THR A 65 8.44 7.17 -12.29
CA THR A 65 9.72 6.97 -11.59
C THR A 65 10.81 7.88 -12.15
N LEU A 66 11.04 7.86 -13.47
CA LEU A 66 12.02 8.75 -14.12
C LEU A 66 11.72 10.23 -13.93
N THR A 67 10.44 10.60 -13.91
CA THR A 67 10.04 11.98 -13.66
C THR A 67 10.42 12.42 -12.24
N MET A 68 10.26 11.53 -11.25
CA MET A 68 10.66 11.79 -9.86
C MET A 68 12.19 11.81 -9.68
N ILE A 69 12.91 10.91 -10.36
CA ILE A 69 14.39 10.92 -10.37
C ILE A 69 14.90 12.22 -10.99
N ALA A 70 14.32 12.66 -12.12
CA ALA A 70 14.69 13.92 -12.76
C ALA A 70 14.41 15.14 -11.86
N LEU A 71 13.32 15.11 -11.09
CA LEU A 71 13.04 16.15 -10.09
C LEU A 71 14.12 16.17 -9.00
N ALA A 72 14.48 15.03 -8.43
CA ALA A 72 15.56 14.95 -7.44
C ALA A 72 16.92 15.37 -8.02
N ALA A 73 17.21 15.03 -9.27
CA ALA A 73 18.45 15.43 -9.95
C ALA A 73 18.52 16.94 -10.23
N SER A 74 17.38 17.59 -10.53
CA SER A 74 17.35 19.04 -10.78
C SER A 74 17.75 19.91 -9.58
N ASP A 75 17.76 19.31 -8.39
CA ASP A 75 18.26 19.93 -7.17
C ASP A 75 19.78 20.11 -7.16
N LEU A 76 20.52 19.34 -7.96
CA LEU A 76 21.98 19.43 -8.07
C LEU A 76 22.40 20.62 -8.95
N ASP A 77 21.61 20.96 -9.96
CA ASP A 77 21.84 22.11 -10.86
C ASP A 77 21.43 23.44 -10.22
N SER A 78 20.41 23.39 -9.36
CA SER A 78 19.94 24.53 -8.59
C SER A 78 20.97 24.82 -7.50
N SER A 79 21.94 25.69 -7.78
CA SER A 79 22.89 26.23 -6.79
C SER A 79 22.20 26.39 -5.44
N ARG A 80 22.81 25.82 -4.39
CA ARG A 80 22.33 25.66 -3.00
C ARG A 80 21.60 26.88 -2.38
N ASN A 81 21.72 28.05 -3.00
CA ASN A 81 21.20 29.35 -2.58
C ASN A 81 19.66 29.45 -2.50
N ALA A 82 18.88 28.86 -3.43
CA ALA A 82 17.41 29.02 -3.41
C ALA A 82 16.73 28.18 -2.32
N THR A 83 17.24 26.98 -2.06
CA THR A 83 16.75 26.13 -0.96
C THR A 83 17.15 26.65 0.40
N GLU A 84 18.31 27.30 0.55
CA GLU A 84 18.71 27.89 1.84
C GLU A 84 17.75 28.98 2.31
N ASP A 85 17.22 29.82 1.42
CA ASP A 85 16.29 30.89 1.79
C ASP A 85 14.91 30.36 2.21
N VAL A 86 14.40 29.30 1.57
CA VAL A 86 13.14 28.63 1.98
C VAL A 86 13.35 27.81 3.26
N MET A 87 14.50 27.13 3.40
CA MET A 87 14.86 26.36 4.59
C MET A 87 15.08 27.25 5.83
N LYS A 88 15.56 28.50 5.66
CA LYS A 88 15.76 29.48 6.74
C LYS A 88 14.47 30.21 7.16
N ARG A 89 13.49 30.33 6.27
CA ARG A 89 12.24 31.08 6.52
C ARG A 89 11.23 30.35 7.41
N GLU A 90 11.27 29.01 7.47
CA GLU A 90 10.37 28.23 8.32
C GLU A 90 11.04 27.84 9.64
N MET A 91 10.81 28.64 10.69
CA MET A 91 11.24 28.40 12.06
C MET A 91 10.68 27.06 12.57
N GLY A 92 11.49 26.01 12.49
CA GLY A 92 11.19 24.69 13.01
C GLY A 92 12.32 24.21 13.91
N ASP A 93 11.97 23.47 14.96
CA ASP A 93 12.93 22.95 15.94
C ASP A 93 13.84 21.85 15.36
N LYS A 94 13.46 21.28 14.19
CA LYS A 94 14.16 20.16 13.55
C LYS A 94 15.16 20.64 12.49
N PRO A 95 16.35 20.01 12.40
CA PRO A 95 17.33 20.32 11.36
C PRO A 95 16.76 20.00 9.98
N CYS A 96 16.86 20.95 9.05
CA CYS A 96 16.41 20.77 7.69
C CYS A 96 17.55 20.22 6.82
N ILE A 97 17.26 19.17 6.05
CA ILE A 97 18.25 18.49 5.19
C ILE A 97 17.83 18.58 3.72
N ALA A 98 18.82 18.65 2.82
CA ALA A 98 18.62 18.76 1.37
C ALA A 98 18.31 17.41 0.68
N THR A 99 17.88 16.42 1.46
CA THR A 99 17.64 15.04 1.00
C THR A 99 16.19 14.81 0.63
N THR A 100 15.95 14.04 -0.43
CA THR A 100 14.63 13.55 -0.85
C THR A 100 14.36 12.17 -0.27
N LEU A 101 13.28 12.01 0.49
CA LEU A 101 12.80 10.72 1.00
C LEU A 101 11.78 10.13 0.02
N ILE A 102 12.03 8.93 -0.48
CA ILE A 102 11.12 8.19 -1.35
C ILE A 102 10.61 6.97 -0.61
N ILE A 103 9.28 6.92 -0.40
CA ILE A 103 8.58 5.86 0.32
C ILE A 103 7.85 4.99 -0.70
N ILE A 104 8.23 3.72 -0.78
CA ILE A 104 7.75 2.81 -1.83
C ILE A 104 7.26 1.47 -1.25
N PRO A 105 6.39 0.72 -1.96
CA PRO A 105 6.07 -0.66 -1.63
C PRO A 105 7.34 -1.53 -1.62
N PRO A 106 7.47 -2.51 -0.69
CA PRO A 106 8.67 -3.35 -0.62
C PRO A 106 9.10 -4.02 -1.94
N PRO A 107 8.18 -4.54 -2.79
CA PRO A 107 8.56 -5.14 -4.07
C PRO A 107 9.23 -4.18 -5.07
N LEU A 108 9.00 -2.87 -4.91
CA LEU A 108 9.53 -1.85 -5.82
C LEU A 108 10.92 -1.35 -5.42
N LEU A 109 11.47 -1.77 -4.27
CA LEU A 109 12.81 -1.34 -3.83
C LEU A 109 13.88 -1.63 -4.89
N GLY A 110 14.00 -2.89 -5.32
CA GLY A 110 15.00 -3.28 -6.31
C GLY A 110 14.80 -2.55 -7.65
N THR A 111 13.55 -2.39 -8.09
CA THR A 111 13.24 -1.66 -9.33
C THR A 111 13.67 -0.18 -9.25
N TRP A 112 13.49 0.47 -8.10
CA TRP A 112 13.96 1.85 -7.92
C TRP A 112 15.48 1.94 -7.90
N GLU A 113 16.17 1.00 -7.27
CA GLU A 113 17.64 0.92 -7.26
C GLU A 113 18.19 0.72 -8.68
N GLU A 114 17.58 -0.19 -9.47
CA GLU A 114 17.91 -0.40 -10.88
C GLU A 114 17.72 0.87 -11.70
N GLN A 115 16.56 1.54 -11.59
CA GLN A 115 16.27 2.77 -12.33
C GLN A 115 17.21 3.92 -11.95
N LEU A 116 17.56 4.04 -10.67
CA LEU A 116 18.57 5.01 -10.24
C LEU A 116 19.95 4.67 -10.81
N SER A 117 20.34 3.39 -10.81
CA SER A 117 21.64 2.97 -11.34
C SER A 117 21.77 3.16 -12.85
N GLU A 118 20.68 2.95 -13.61
CA GLU A 118 20.67 3.05 -15.07
C GLU A 118 20.64 4.51 -15.56
N HIS A 119 19.93 5.38 -14.85
CA HIS A 119 19.63 6.73 -15.33
C HIS A 119 20.42 7.85 -14.64
N VAL A 120 21.11 7.57 -13.53
CA VAL A 120 21.97 8.55 -12.85
C VAL A 120 23.41 8.40 -13.34
N VAL A 121 24.00 9.51 -13.80
CA VAL A 121 25.41 9.56 -14.21
C VAL A 121 26.34 9.40 -12.99
N ALA A 122 27.46 8.69 -13.17
CA ALA A 122 28.47 8.51 -12.12
C ALA A 122 28.92 9.86 -11.53
N GLY A 123 28.93 9.98 -10.20
CA GLY A 123 29.23 11.22 -9.49
C GLY A 123 28.07 12.22 -9.40
N GLY A 124 26.89 11.87 -9.91
CA GLY A 124 25.66 12.65 -9.78
C GLY A 124 24.93 12.39 -8.45
N LEU A 125 23.68 11.95 -8.55
CA LEU A 125 22.78 11.75 -7.40
C LEU A 125 23.22 10.57 -6.52
N LYS A 126 23.65 10.86 -5.29
CA LYS A 126 23.93 9.82 -4.29
C LYS A 126 22.64 9.32 -3.66
N TRP A 127 22.43 8.02 -3.66
CA TRP A 127 21.25 7.38 -3.09
C TRP A 127 21.62 6.22 -2.18
N GLN A 128 20.80 5.98 -1.16
CA GLN A 128 20.96 4.85 -0.25
C GLN A 128 19.61 4.38 0.28
N ARG A 129 19.47 3.06 0.49
CA ARG A 129 18.26 2.48 1.06
C ARG A 129 18.31 2.48 2.59
N HIS A 130 17.20 2.86 3.22
CA HIS A 130 16.93 2.72 4.65
C HIS A 130 16.00 1.52 4.90
N TYR A 131 16.56 0.31 4.82
CA TYR A 131 15.78 -0.92 4.94
C TYR A 131 16.59 -2.12 5.44
N GLY A 132 16.02 -2.90 6.35
CA GLY A 132 16.70 -4.07 6.95
C GLY A 132 17.99 -3.68 7.69
N LYS A 133 19.10 -4.36 7.36
CA LYS A 133 20.43 -4.12 7.96
C LYS A 133 21.15 -2.86 7.47
N THR A 134 20.69 -2.24 6.37
CA THR A 134 21.33 -1.04 5.79
C THR A 134 20.69 0.26 6.28
N ARG A 135 19.98 0.22 7.41
CA ARG A 135 19.35 1.40 7.99
C ARG A 135 20.41 2.39 8.45
N PHE A 136 20.13 3.67 8.27
CA PHE A 136 20.93 4.73 8.88
C PHE A 136 20.93 4.54 10.40
N THR A 137 22.07 4.80 11.02
CA THR A 137 22.21 4.77 12.48
C THR A 137 22.47 6.17 13.03
N SER A 138 23.04 7.05 12.21
CA SER A 138 23.32 8.43 12.55
C SER A 138 22.75 9.42 11.55
N ARG A 139 22.31 10.57 12.04
CA ARG A 139 21.84 11.70 11.21
C ARG A 139 22.89 12.22 10.25
N TYR A 140 24.18 12.15 10.62
CA TYR A 140 25.28 12.71 9.83
C TYR A 140 25.47 11.95 8.50
N GLU A 141 24.97 10.72 8.42
CA GLU A 141 24.98 9.93 7.18
C GLU A 141 24.00 10.51 6.14
N LEU A 142 22.97 11.25 6.56
CA LEU A 142 22.00 11.85 5.65
C LEU A 142 22.56 13.06 4.90
N ASP A 143 23.55 13.74 5.47
CA ASP A 143 24.13 14.96 4.87
C ASP A 143 24.90 14.68 3.56
N ASP A 144 25.41 13.45 3.39
CA ASP A 144 26.11 13.03 2.17
C ASP A 144 25.19 12.34 1.15
N VAL A 145 23.89 12.20 1.45
CA VAL A 145 22.93 11.47 0.61
C VAL A 145 21.87 12.41 0.04
N ASN A 146 21.63 12.33 -1.27
CA ASN A 146 20.59 13.13 -1.94
C ASN A 146 19.23 12.44 -1.94
N VAL A 147 19.20 11.10 -2.03
CA VAL A 147 17.97 10.30 -2.06
C VAL A 147 18.01 9.15 -1.07
N VAL A 148 16.99 9.06 -0.23
CA VAL A 148 16.78 7.93 0.68
C VAL A 148 15.57 7.12 0.22
N LEU A 149 15.78 5.82 -0.02
CA LEU A 149 14.69 4.88 -0.32
C LEU A 149 14.25 4.16 0.95
N THR A 150 12.95 4.16 1.25
CA THR A 150 12.39 3.41 2.40
C THR A 150 11.04 2.82 2.04
N THR A 151 10.47 2.02 2.94
CA THR A 151 9.14 1.43 2.75
C THR A 151 8.10 2.02 3.67
N TYR A 152 6.84 1.97 3.24
CA TYR A 152 5.67 2.33 4.05
C TYR A 152 5.69 1.67 5.43
N HIS A 153 6.07 0.39 5.48
CA HIS A 153 6.14 -0.37 6.73
C HIS A 153 7.29 0.07 7.62
N THR A 154 8.45 0.38 7.07
CA THR A 154 9.60 0.89 7.83
C THR A 154 9.26 2.22 8.49
N VAL A 155 8.67 3.16 7.76
CA VAL A 155 8.22 4.45 8.30
C VAL A 155 7.19 4.24 9.41
N SER A 156 6.18 3.40 9.17
CA SER A 156 5.18 3.10 10.20
C SER A 156 5.75 2.40 11.41
N ALA A 157 6.84 1.64 11.25
CA ALA A 157 7.46 0.91 12.33
C ALA A 157 8.31 1.80 13.25
N GLU A 158 8.95 2.80 12.65
CA GLU A 158 9.74 3.79 13.38
C GLU A 158 8.89 4.89 14.02
N TRP A 159 7.63 5.03 13.60
CA TRP A 159 6.67 5.92 14.22
C TRP A 159 6.15 5.34 15.54
N LYS A 160 6.66 5.86 16.67
CA LYS A 160 6.30 5.46 18.05
C LYS A 160 5.66 6.64 18.80
N ASN A 161 5.56 6.55 20.12
CA ASN A 161 5.10 7.68 20.96
C ASN A 161 6.02 8.91 20.77
N GLU A 162 5.48 10.13 20.93
CA GLU A 162 6.16 11.40 20.58
C GLU A 162 7.62 11.50 21.08
N ARG A 163 7.89 11.05 22.31
CA ARG A 163 9.24 11.07 22.92
C ARG A 163 10.23 10.07 22.31
N GLU A 164 9.78 8.95 21.76
CA GLU A 164 10.63 7.95 21.11
C GLU A 164 10.75 8.18 19.61
N THR A 165 9.77 8.85 19.01
CA THR A 165 9.78 9.21 17.59
C THR A 165 10.90 10.20 17.26
N GLU A 166 11.30 11.05 18.21
CA GLU A 166 12.49 11.90 18.06
C GLU A 166 13.80 11.11 17.91
N ASN A 167 13.86 9.87 18.43
CA ASN A 167 15.02 9.00 18.26
C ASN A 167 15.04 8.28 16.90
N SER A 168 13.93 8.27 16.15
CA SER A 168 13.95 7.78 14.77
C SER A 168 14.57 8.83 13.87
N ILE A 169 15.57 8.41 13.11
CA ILE A 169 16.24 9.23 12.11
C ILE A 169 15.23 9.84 11.13
N LEU A 170 14.22 9.07 10.70
CA LEU A 170 13.24 9.53 9.74
C LEU A 170 12.36 10.69 10.24
N PHE A 171 12.13 10.76 11.55
CA PHE A 171 11.29 11.77 12.19
C PHE A 171 12.09 12.87 12.91
N SER A 172 13.39 12.69 13.08
CA SER A 172 14.30 13.65 13.72
C SER A 172 14.69 14.84 12.82
N VAL A 173 14.44 14.75 11.51
CA VAL A 173 14.84 15.74 10.50
C VAL A 173 13.64 16.29 9.74
N ARG A 174 13.81 17.48 9.14
CA ARG A 174 12.88 18.03 8.15
C ARG A 174 13.42 17.76 6.75
N TRP A 175 12.75 16.91 6.01
CA TRP A 175 13.13 16.53 4.65
C TRP A 175 12.89 17.68 3.66
N LYS A 176 13.75 17.82 2.65
CA LYS A 176 13.46 18.72 1.52
C LYS A 176 12.20 18.30 0.80
N ARG A 177 12.09 17.00 0.51
CA ARG A 177 10.99 16.44 -0.28
C ARG A 177 10.64 15.05 0.20
N ILE A 178 9.35 14.73 0.29
CA ILE A 178 8.84 13.37 0.48
C ILE A 178 8.06 12.96 -0.76
N ILE A 179 8.37 11.79 -1.32
CA ILE A 179 7.69 11.21 -2.48
C ILE A 179 7.08 9.87 -2.06
N LEU A 180 5.77 9.72 -2.24
CA LEU A 180 5.06 8.46 -2.05
C LEU A 180 4.84 7.79 -3.40
N ASP A 181 5.51 6.67 -3.67
CA ASP A 181 5.17 5.83 -4.83
C ASP A 181 4.05 4.87 -4.48
N GLU A 182 3.12 4.67 -5.41
CA GLU A 182 1.85 3.99 -5.15
C GLU A 182 1.12 4.54 -3.90
N ALA A 183 0.91 5.86 -3.86
CA ALA A 183 0.32 6.58 -2.72
C ALA A 183 -1.07 6.07 -2.26
N HIS A 184 -1.72 5.19 -3.04
CA HIS A 184 -2.95 4.52 -2.62
C HIS A 184 -2.78 3.63 -1.37
N PHE A 185 -1.54 3.31 -0.94
CA PHE A 185 -1.27 2.63 0.32
C PHE A 185 -1.76 3.38 1.56
N ILE A 186 -1.81 4.72 1.52
CA ILE A 186 -2.29 5.54 2.65
C ILE A 186 -3.77 5.93 2.53
N ARG A 187 -4.56 5.31 1.63
CA ARG A 187 -5.98 5.69 1.39
C ARG A 187 -6.84 5.68 2.66
N ASN A 188 -6.54 4.79 3.61
CA ASN A 188 -7.22 4.74 4.90
C ASN A 188 -6.57 5.75 5.85
N GLY A 189 -7.08 6.99 5.87
CA GLY A 189 -6.57 8.06 6.73
C GLY A 189 -6.63 7.79 8.24
N LYS A 190 -7.34 6.75 8.70
CA LYS A 190 -7.36 6.32 10.11
C LYS A 190 -6.28 5.30 10.45
N SER A 191 -5.61 4.72 9.44
CA SER A 191 -4.58 3.71 9.66
C SER A 191 -3.35 4.33 10.33
N ARG A 192 -2.66 3.56 11.17
CA ARG A 192 -1.38 3.98 11.76
C ARG A 192 -0.34 4.30 10.68
N MET A 193 -0.37 3.60 9.55
CA MET A 193 0.49 3.90 8.40
C MET A 193 0.25 5.30 7.84
N ALA A 194 -1.01 5.67 7.60
CA ALA A 194 -1.35 6.99 7.10
C ALA A 194 -0.96 8.08 8.11
N HIS A 195 -1.18 7.84 9.41
CA HIS A 195 -0.76 8.78 10.45
C HIS A 195 0.77 8.93 10.52
N ALA A 196 1.52 7.83 10.50
CA ALA A 196 2.98 7.84 10.50
C ALA A 196 3.55 8.65 9.33
N ILE A 197 3.01 8.43 8.13
CA ILE A 197 3.48 9.12 6.93
C ILE A 197 3.11 10.60 6.95
N CYS A 198 1.90 10.95 7.43
CA CYS A 198 1.51 12.35 7.59
C CYS A 198 2.31 13.08 8.69
N ALA A 199 2.87 12.35 9.66
CA ALA A 199 3.67 12.90 10.76
C ALA A 199 5.12 13.24 10.34
N LEU A 200 5.60 12.75 9.19
CA LEU A 200 6.91 13.11 8.66
C LEU A 200 6.94 14.61 8.30
N ASP A 201 8.03 15.28 8.69
CA ASP A 201 8.20 16.70 8.40
C ASP A 201 8.96 16.94 7.10
N SER A 202 8.45 17.83 6.26
CA SER A 202 9.06 18.16 4.98
C SER A 202 8.52 19.46 4.39
N ILE A 203 9.33 20.06 3.52
CA ILE A 203 8.98 21.23 2.72
C ILE A 203 8.02 20.83 1.60
N ALA A 204 8.47 19.96 0.67
CA ALA A 204 7.67 19.49 -0.46
C ALA A 204 7.13 18.06 -0.26
N ARG A 205 5.93 17.79 -0.78
CA ARG A 205 5.28 16.47 -0.71
C ARG A 205 4.62 16.08 -2.03
N TRP A 206 4.97 14.90 -2.53
CA TRP A 206 4.45 14.34 -3.78
C TRP A 206 3.77 13.01 -3.54
N ALA A 207 2.53 12.88 -4.02
CA ALA A 207 1.83 11.61 -4.08
C ALA A 207 1.83 11.10 -5.53
N VAL A 208 2.41 9.92 -5.77
CA VAL A 208 2.54 9.31 -7.09
C VAL A 208 1.68 8.06 -7.12
N THR A 209 0.66 8.03 -7.96
CA THR A 209 -0.27 6.89 -8.02
C THR A 209 -0.98 6.84 -9.37
N GLY A 210 -1.12 5.66 -9.98
CA GLY A 210 -1.95 5.53 -11.19
C GLY A 210 -3.45 5.67 -10.93
N THR A 211 -3.87 5.55 -9.66
CA THR A 211 -5.27 5.51 -9.23
C THR A 211 -5.46 6.38 -7.97
N PRO A 212 -5.55 7.72 -8.11
CA PRO A 212 -5.67 8.62 -6.96
C PRO A 212 -7.01 8.46 -6.20
N ILE A 213 -8.05 7.96 -6.87
CA ILE A 213 -9.35 7.62 -6.28
C ILE A 213 -9.62 6.16 -6.68
N GLN A 214 -9.74 5.28 -5.69
CA GLN A 214 -10.00 3.85 -5.93
C GLN A 214 -11.45 3.50 -5.61
N ASN A 215 -11.84 3.68 -4.34
CA ASN A 215 -13.14 3.21 -3.84
C ASN A 215 -14.04 4.35 -3.37
N ARG A 216 -13.46 5.42 -2.79
CA ARG A 216 -14.23 6.50 -2.16
C ARG A 216 -13.56 7.85 -2.37
N LEU A 217 -14.36 8.92 -2.39
CA LEU A 217 -13.83 10.30 -2.39
C LEU A 217 -12.95 10.61 -1.15
N GLY A 218 -13.19 9.91 -0.03
CA GLY A 218 -12.35 9.99 1.16
C GLY A 218 -10.90 9.52 0.95
N ASP A 219 -10.63 8.71 -0.08
CA ASP A 219 -9.27 8.31 -0.43
C ASP A 219 -8.44 9.55 -0.82
N LEU A 220 -9.05 10.47 -1.57
CA LEU A 220 -8.41 11.74 -1.96
C LEU A 220 -8.17 12.65 -0.75
N ALA A 221 -9.12 12.74 0.19
CA ALA A 221 -8.97 13.56 1.39
C ALA A 221 -7.71 13.20 2.18
N THR A 222 -7.35 11.91 2.23
CA THR A 222 -6.11 11.48 2.91
C THR A 222 -4.85 11.94 2.15
N LEU A 223 -4.87 11.91 0.82
CA LEU A 223 -3.77 12.45 0.00
C LEU A 223 -3.63 13.97 0.16
N LEU A 224 -4.75 14.71 0.23
CA LEU A 224 -4.76 16.15 0.48
C LEU A 224 -4.16 16.49 1.85
N LYS A 225 -4.52 15.71 2.88
CA LYS A 225 -3.93 15.82 4.22
C LYS A 225 -2.43 15.56 4.20
N PHE A 226 -1.98 14.50 3.51
CA PHE A 226 -0.56 14.22 3.37
C PHE A 226 0.17 15.39 2.70
N ILE A 227 -0.29 15.88 1.55
CA ILE A 227 0.35 16.98 0.80
C ILE A 227 0.28 18.32 1.54
N ARG A 228 -0.55 18.43 2.60
CA ARG A 228 -0.85 19.67 3.33
C ARG A 228 -1.53 20.73 2.46
N VAL A 229 -2.47 20.30 1.62
CA VAL A 229 -3.25 21.22 0.76
C VAL A 229 -4.14 22.09 1.66
N TYR A 230 -3.91 23.40 1.74
CA TYR A 230 -4.78 24.31 2.49
C TYR A 230 -6.01 24.71 1.65
N PRO A 231 -7.26 24.65 2.16
CA PRO A 231 -7.66 24.31 3.53
C PRO A 231 -7.98 22.81 3.76
N TYR A 232 -7.91 21.99 2.72
CA TYR A 232 -8.26 20.55 2.75
C TYR A 232 -7.29 19.64 3.51
N THR A 233 -6.39 20.22 4.29
CA THR A 233 -5.60 19.49 5.29
C THR A 233 -6.51 18.99 6.40
N ASP A 234 -7.59 19.73 6.68
CA ASP A 234 -8.71 19.26 7.49
C ASP A 234 -9.71 18.49 6.62
N PRO A 235 -9.87 17.16 6.83
CA PRO A 235 -10.84 16.35 6.09
C PRO A 235 -12.29 16.82 6.26
N ARG A 236 -12.61 17.55 7.34
CA ARG A 236 -13.96 18.09 7.58
C ARG A 236 -14.31 19.16 6.55
N LEU A 237 -13.36 20.04 6.22
CA LEU A 237 -13.56 21.07 5.18
C LEU A 237 -13.72 20.44 3.80
N PHE A 238 -12.96 19.38 3.51
CA PHE A 238 -13.17 18.61 2.28
C PHE A 238 -14.55 17.95 2.23
N ASP A 239 -15.04 17.43 3.37
CA ASP A 239 -16.39 16.87 3.44
C ASP A 239 -17.44 17.96 3.20
N THR A 240 -17.37 19.10 3.89
CA THR A 240 -18.31 20.21 3.71
C THR A 240 -18.31 20.78 2.30
N ASP A 241 -17.13 21.02 1.73
CA ASP A 241 -17.02 21.73 0.45
C ASP A 241 -17.24 20.83 -0.77
N ILE A 242 -17.00 19.52 -0.66
CA ILE A 242 -17.01 18.60 -1.80
C ILE A 242 -17.82 17.33 -1.50
N ALA A 243 -17.44 16.55 -0.50
CA ALA A 243 -18.02 15.21 -0.35
C ALA A 243 -19.49 15.21 0.11
N HIS A 244 -19.93 16.24 0.83
CA HIS A 244 -21.31 16.45 1.24
C HIS A 244 -22.23 16.61 0.02
N PHE A 245 -21.81 17.39 -0.98
CA PHE A 245 -22.57 17.57 -2.22
C PHE A 245 -22.82 16.23 -2.94
N TRP A 246 -21.84 15.32 -2.91
CA TRP A 246 -22.01 13.95 -3.44
C TRP A 246 -23.01 13.11 -2.62
N LYS A 247 -23.04 13.29 -1.30
CA LYS A 247 -23.99 12.58 -0.41
C LYS A 247 -25.41 13.13 -0.53
N SER A 248 -25.56 14.43 -0.81
CA SER A 248 -26.84 15.11 -0.97
C SER A 248 -27.44 14.98 -2.37
N GLY A 249 -26.77 14.28 -3.30
CA GLY A 249 -27.23 14.08 -4.68
C GLY A 249 -27.01 15.28 -5.61
N GLN A 250 -26.13 16.22 -5.24
CA GLN A 250 -25.73 17.36 -6.06
C GLN A 250 -24.44 17.05 -6.85
N ASP A 251 -24.50 15.98 -7.64
CA ASP A 251 -23.33 15.37 -8.27
C ASP A 251 -22.60 16.32 -9.24
N GLU A 252 -23.32 17.18 -9.97
CA GLU A 252 -22.72 18.13 -10.90
C GLU A 252 -21.83 19.17 -10.20
N GLU A 253 -22.30 19.72 -9.08
CA GLU A 253 -21.54 20.73 -8.34
C GLU A 253 -20.33 20.09 -7.64
N ALA A 254 -20.53 18.91 -7.05
CA ALA A 254 -19.43 18.12 -6.49
C ALA A 254 -18.36 17.80 -7.55
N ALA A 255 -18.75 17.39 -8.75
CA ALA A 255 -17.85 17.12 -9.85
C ALA A 255 -17.11 18.39 -10.32
N LYS A 256 -17.80 19.54 -10.46
CA LYS A 256 -17.18 20.82 -10.83
C LYS A 256 -16.14 21.25 -9.81
N ARG A 257 -16.45 21.20 -8.51
CA ARG A 257 -15.51 21.53 -7.43
C ARG A 257 -14.31 20.59 -7.39
N LEU A 258 -14.55 19.29 -7.55
CA LEU A 258 -13.49 18.29 -7.62
C LEU A 258 -12.58 18.48 -8.84
N GLN A 259 -13.14 18.83 -10.00
CA GLN A 259 -12.38 19.13 -11.22
C GLN A 259 -11.49 20.36 -11.03
N ARG A 260 -12.03 21.44 -10.44
CA ARG A 260 -11.25 22.65 -10.12
C ARG A 260 -10.11 22.36 -9.17
N LEU A 261 -10.38 21.64 -8.08
CA LEU A 261 -9.35 21.20 -7.12
C LEU A 261 -8.28 20.36 -7.82
N SER A 262 -8.70 19.34 -8.56
CA SER A 262 -7.79 18.43 -9.27
C SER A 262 -6.93 19.18 -10.29
N ALA A 263 -7.48 20.15 -11.02
CA ALA A 263 -6.72 20.94 -11.99
C ALA A 263 -5.56 21.74 -11.37
N CYS A 264 -5.67 22.10 -10.08
CA CYS A 264 -4.64 22.88 -9.38
C CYS A 264 -3.50 21.99 -8.83
N ILE A 265 -3.81 20.77 -8.37
CA ILE A 265 -2.86 19.94 -7.62
C ILE A 265 -2.41 18.67 -8.35
N LEU A 266 -3.13 18.25 -9.39
CA LEU A 266 -2.99 16.92 -9.98
C LEU A 266 -2.59 17.01 -11.45
N LEU A 267 -1.52 16.29 -11.80
CA LEU A 267 -1.13 16.05 -13.19
C LEU A 267 -1.55 14.65 -13.60
N ARG A 268 -2.40 14.54 -14.62
CA ARG A 268 -2.81 13.27 -15.24
C ARG A 268 -2.77 13.38 -16.75
N ARG A 269 -1.76 12.76 -17.35
CA ARG A 269 -1.58 12.67 -18.80
C ARG A 269 -2.37 11.46 -19.34
N PRO A 270 -3.04 11.61 -20.49
CA PRO A 270 -3.80 10.51 -21.07
C PRO A 270 -2.86 9.43 -21.62
N LYS A 271 -3.31 8.16 -21.62
CA LYS A 271 -2.54 7.04 -22.21
C LYS A 271 -2.23 7.23 -23.70
N THR A 272 -3.04 8.02 -24.41
CA THR A 272 -2.84 8.39 -25.82
C THR A 272 -1.58 9.23 -26.05
N THR A 273 -0.91 9.71 -24.99
CA THR A 273 0.40 10.35 -25.11
C THR A 273 1.45 9.37 -25.65
N ILE A 274 1.25 8.06 -25.48
CA ILE A 274 2.14 7.00 -25.97
C ILE A 274 1.39 6.23 -27.06
N ASN A 275 2.05 6.00 -28.18
CA ASN A 275 1.49 5.18 -29.27
C ASN A 275 1.67 3.69 -28.92
N LEU A 276 0.72 3.15 -28.16
CA LEU A 276 0.68 1.73 -27.82
C LEU A 276 -0.15 0.96 -28.86
N PRO A 277 0.23 -0.29 -29.20
CA PRO A 277 -0.62 -1.15 -30.01
C PRO A 277 -1.97 -1.40 -29.30
N PRO A 278 -3.04 -1.70 -30.06
CA PRO A 278 -4.35 -1.95 -29.47
C PRO A 278 -4.29 -3.13 -28.50
N ARG A 279 -4.82 -2.92 -27.29
CA ARG A 279 -4.98 -3.98 -26.29
C ARG A 279 -5.93 -5.05 -26.83
N LYS A 280 -5.48 -6.30 -26.85
CA LYS A 280 -6.30 -7.47 -27.20
C LYS A 280 -6.58 -8.26 -25.93
N ASP A 281 -7.83 -8.23 -25.48
CA ASP A 281 -8.27 -9.03 -24.34
C ASP A 281 -8.76 -10.40 -24.84
N LEU A 282 -8.03 -11.45 -24.50
CA LEU A 282 -8.38 -12.83 -24.83
C LEU A 282 -8.95 -13.52 -23.60
N ARG A 283 -10.09 -14.21 -23.77
CA ARG A 283 -10.66 -15.07 -22.73
C ARG A 283 -10.37 -16.52 -23.10
N CYS A 284 -9.52 -17.17 -22.32
CA CYS A 284 -9.16 -18.56 -22.49
C CYS A 284 -9.92 -19.40 -21.44
N PRO A 285 -11.08 -19.99 -21.76
CA PRO A 285 -11.73 -20.92 -20.86
C PRO A 285 -10.83 -22.16 -20.71
N ILE A 286 -10.64 -22.61 -19.48
CA ILE A 286 -9.81 -23.77 -19.15
C ILE A 286 -10.73 -24.80 -18.51
N ASP A 287 -10.72 -26.00 -19.07
CA ASP A 287 -11.41 -27.14 -18.49
C ASP A 287 -10.56 -27.77 -17.39
N PHE A 288 -11.20 -28.12 -16.28
CA PHE A 288 -10.55 -28.93 -15.26
C PHE A 288 -10.18 -30.30 -15.79
N SER A 289 -9.07 -30.82 -15.26
CA SER A 289 -8.79 -32.26 -15.34
C SER A 289 -9.95 -33.06 -14.75
N ARG A 290 -10.02 -34.35 -15.06
CA ARG A 290 -11.08 -35.20 -14.51
C ARG A 290 -11.05 -35.19 -12.98
N GLU A 291 -9.86 -35.31 -12.41
CA GLU A 291 -9.61 -35.35 -10.98
C GLU A 291 -9.91 -34.00 -10.32
N GLU A 292 -9.52 -32.89 -10.94
CA GLU A 292 -9.85 -31.54 -10.44
C GLU A 292 -11.37 -31.27 -10.47
N ARG A 293 -12.06 -31.79 -11.50
CA ARG A 293 -13.52 -31.64 -11.63
C ARG A 293 -14.26 -32.42 -10.55
N GLU A 294 -13.82 -33.64 -10.25
CA GLU A 294 -14.36 -34.47 -9.17
C GLU A 294 -14.17 -33.77 -7.81
N LEU A 295 -12.96 -33.26 -7.55
CA LEU A 295 -12.65 -32.46 -6.37
C LEU A 295 -13.53 -31.21 -6.23
N TYR A 296 -13.64 -30.42 -7.30
CA TYR A 296 -14.45 -29.22 -7.30
C TYR A 296 -15.93 -29.53 -7.03
N ALA A 297 -16.45 -30.62 -7.61
CA ALA A 297 -17.84 -31.05 -7.39
C ALA A 297 -18.10 -31.41 -5.92
N GLU A 298 -17.20 -32.15 -5.27
CA GLU A 298 -17.31 -32.50 -3.86
C GLU A 298 -17.35 -31.26 -2.96
N ILE A 299 -16.40 -30.34 -3.14
CA ILE A 299 -16.33 -29.11 -2.33
C ILE A 299 -17.53 -28.19 -2.62
N ARG A 300 -18.01 -28.16 -3.86
CA ARG A 300 -19.20 -27.41 -4.25
C ARG A 300 -20.43 -27.95 -3.54
N GLU A 301 -20.62 -29.26 -3.50
CA GLU A 301 -21.76 -29.87 -2.80
C GLU A 301 -21.71 -29.57 -1.29
N GLN A 302 -20.54 -29.75 -0.65
CA GLN A 302 -20.34 -29.40 0.76
C GLN A 302 -20.60 -27.90 1.03
N THR A 303 -20.21 -27.03 0.10
CA THR A 303 -20.44 -25.59 0.19
C THR A 303 -21.93 -25.27 0.14
N ILE A 304 -22.68 -25.88 -0.78
CA ILE A 304 -24.13 -25.68 -0.92
C ILE A 304 -24.83 -26.11 0.38
N THR A 305 -24.56 -27.31 0.89
CA THR A 305 -25.18 -27.81 2.12
C THR A 305 -24.94 -26.87 3.31
N ARG A 306 -23.70 -26.38 3.48
CA ARG A 306 -23.36 -25.45 4.57
C ARG A 306 -24.07 -24.10 4.44
N ILE A 307 -24.27 -23.61 3.23
CA ILE A 307 -24.99 -22.36 2.98
C ILE A 307 -26.47 -22.55 3.33
N ASP A 308 -27.07 -23.65 2.89
CA ASP A 308 -28.47 -23.96 3.16
C ASP A 308 -28.74 -24.14 4.66
N GLU A 309 -27.86 -24.85 5.39
CA GLU A 309 -27.93 -24.98 6.85
C GLU A 309 -27.87 -23.61 7.56
N ALA A 310 -26.97 -22.73 7.12
CA ALA A 310 -26.79 -21.41 7.71
C ALA A 310 -27.98 -20.47 7.45
N LEU A 311 -28.67 -20.64 6.32
CA LEU A 311 -29.89 -19.89 5.98
C LEU A 311 -31.09 -20.38 6.79
N GLN A 312 -31.15 -21.66 7.15
CA GLN A 312 -32.25 -22.24 7.93
C GLN A 312 -32.17 -21.92 9.44
N SER A 313 -30.98 -21.69 10.00
CA SER A 313 -30.78 -21.46 11.44
C SER A 313 -31.06 -20.03 11.95
N SER A 314 -31.69 -19.16 11.17
CA SER A 314 -31.58 -17.70 11.38
C SER A 314 -32.51 -17.10 12.45
N SER A 315 -31.89 -16.43 13.44
CA SER A 315 -32.40 -15.25 14.15
C SER A 315 -31.71 -13.96 13.62
N GLU A 316 -32.37 -12.80 13.70
CA GLU A 316 -31.99 -11.57 12.97
C GLU A 316 -30.55 -11.06 13.22
N THR A 317 -29.99 -11.27 14.41
CA THR A 317 -28.64 -10.80 14.79
C THR A 317 -27.50 -11.60 14.15
N SER A 318 -27.79 -12.77 13.55
CA SER A 318 -26.79 -13.71 13.04
C SER A 318 -26.44 -13.54 11.55
N ARG A 319 -27.12 -12.64 10.82
CA ARG A 319 -27.00 -12.53 9.35
C ARG A 319 -25.59 -12.13 8.89
N ALA A 320 -24.91 -11.23 9.59
CA ALA A 320 -23.55 -10.79 9.23
C ALA A 320 -22.52 -11.93 9.34
N SER A 321 -22.64 -12.79 10.35
CA SER A 321 -21.82 -14.00 10.53
C SER A 321 -22.05 -15.01 9.40
N VAL A 322 -23.31 -15.19 8.98
CA VAL A 322 -23.67 -16.07 7.86
C VAL A 322 -23.06 -15.58 6.55
N TYR A 323 -23.12 -14.29 6.22
CA TYR A 323 -22.49 -13.74 5.01
C TYR A 323 -20.97 -13.96 4.98
N VAL A 324 -20.29 -13.78 6.12
CA VAL A 324 -18.85 -14.05 6.22
C VAL A 324 -18.55 -15.53 6.00
N ASN A 325 -19.36 -16.44 6.55
CA ASN A 325 -19.21 -17.88 6.32
C ASN A 325 -19.43 -18.25 4.84
N VAL A 326 -20.46 -17.69 4.18
CA VAL A 326 -20.74 -17.92 2.76
C VAL A 326 -19.57 -17.45 1.88
N LEU A 327 -19.03 -16.26 2.13
CA LEU A 327 -17.89 -15.74 1.36
C LEU A 327 -16.64 -16.61 1.51
N GLN A 328 -16.39 -17.16 2.71
CA GLN A 328 -15.30 -18.12 2.94
C GLN A 328 -15.49 -19.42 2.14
N GLN A 329 -16.73 -19.92 2.00
CA GLN A 329 -16.98 -21.10 1.18
C GLN A 329 -16.78 -20.81 -0.32
N ILE A 330 -17.24 -19.65 -0.80
CA ILE A 330 -16.99 -19.21 -2.20
C ILE A 330 -15.49 -19.04 -2.47
N GLU A 331 -14.75 -18.49 -1.51
CA GLU A 331 -13.29 -18.37 -1.60
C GLU A 331 -12.61 -19.74 -1.71
N SER A 332 -13.09 -20.74 -0.97
CA SER A 332 -12.58 -22.11 -1.05
C SER A 332 -12.75 -22.69 -2.45
N LEU A 333 -13.93 -22.49 -3.08
CA LEU A 333 -14.15 -22.88 -4.49
C LEU A 333 -13.19 -22.16 -5.44
N ARG A 334 -12.98 -20.85 -5.25
CA ARG A 334 -12.03 -20.07 -6.06
C ARG A 334 -10.58 -20.57 -5.91
N LEU A 335 -10.20 -21.01 -4.71
CA LEU A 335 -8.88 -21.57 -4.43
C LEU A 335 -8.69 -22.92 -5.14
N VAL A 336 -9.70 -23.79 -5.15
CA VAL A 336 -9.67 -25.06 -5.91
C VAL A 336 -9.47 -24.76 -7.39
N CYS A 337 -10.18 -23.78 -7.96
CA CYS A 337 -9.99 -23.39 -9.36
C CYS A 337 -8.55 -22.93 -9.68
N ASN A 338 -7.76 -22.49 -8.69
CA ASN A 338 -6.41 -21.99 -8.90
C ASN A 338 -5.34 -23.03 -8.55
N LEU A 339 -5.56 -23.81 -7.50
CA LEU A 339 -4.60 -24.77 -6.93
C LEU A 339 -4.86 -26.21 -7.40
N GLY A 340 -6.02 -26.49 -8.00
CA GLY A 340 -6.38 -27.84 -8.45
C GLY A 340 -6.28 -28.86 -7.31
N LEU A 341 -5.67 -30.01 -7.62
CA LEU A 341 -5.43 -31.10 -6.67
C LEU A 341 -4.48 -30.71 -5.52
N HIS A 342 -3.66 -29.66 -5.68
CA HIS A 342 -2.81 -29.14 -4.60
C HIS A 342 -3.60 -28.48 -3.48
N TYR A 343 -4.89 -28.21 -3.71
CA TYR A 343 -5.81 -27.89 -2.63
C TYR A 343 -5.70 -28.97 -1.54
N HIS A 344 -5.91 -30.25 -1.87
CA HIS A 344 -5.81 -31.34 -0.90
C HIS A 344 -4.40 -31.61 -0.37
N VAL A 345 -3.33 -31.39 -1.13
CA VAL A 345 -1.93 -31.53 -0.64
C VAL A 345 -1.61 -30.53 0.50
N ARG A 346 -2.36 -29.42 0.60
CA ARG A 346 -2.33 -28.53 1.76
C ARG A 346 -3.23 -28.98 2.93
N HIS A 347 -4.23 -29.84 2.68
CA HIS A 347 -5.29 -30.19 3.62
C HIS A 347 -5.26 -31.63 4.15
N GLN A 348 -4.63 -32.56 3.45
CA GLN A 348 -4.64 -33.99 3.76
C GLN A 348 -3.19 -34.46 4.01
N LYS A 349 -2.97 -35.11 5.15
CA LYS A 349 -1.77 -35.94 5.35
C LYS A 349 -1.83 -37.09 4.34
N SER A 350 -0.73 -37.31 3.62
CA SER A 350 -0.40 -38.59 2.99
C SER A 350 -0.62 -39.70 4.02
N LEU A 351 -1.35 -40.74 3.63
CA LEU A 351 -1.64 -41.87 4.51
C LEU A 351 -0.44 -42.80 4.77
N ASP A 352 0.74 -42.57 4.16
CA ASP A 352 1.87 -43.50 4.24
C ASP A 352 3.27 -42.85 4.35
N VAL A 353 3.48 -41.87 5.24
CA VAL A 353 4.87 -41.43 5.61
C VAL A 353 5.00 -41.17 7.12
N PRO A 354 6.02 -41.72 7.81
CA PRO A 354 6.19 -41.50 9.25
C PRO A 354 6.65 -40.07 9.56
N SER A 355 5.97 -39.39 10.49
CA SER A 355 6.46 -38.22 11.24
C SER A 355 6.74 -36.89 10.47
N GLU A 356 5.77 -36.34 9.75
CA GLU A 356 5.86 -34.98 9.14
C GLU A 356 5.43 -33.80 10.05
N ALA A 357 5.11 -34.03 11.33
CA ALA A 357 4.69 -32.96 12.24
C ALA A 357 5.78 -31.89 12.51
N SER A 358 7.04 -32.16 12.15
CA SER A 358 8.16 -31.24 12.35
C SER A 358 8.33 -30.19 11.24
N ASP A 359 7.71 -30.36 10.07
CA ASP A 359 8.05 -29.53 8.89
C ASP A 359 7.18 -28.26 8.78
N TRP A 360 5.88 -28.33 9.11
CA TRP A 360 5.01 -27.15 9.07
C TRP A 360 5.43 -26.07 10.07
N THR A 361 5.91 -26.45 11.25
CA THR A 361 6.42 -25.48 12.24
C THR A 361 7.58 -24.65 11.71
N VAL A 362 8.36 -25.19 10.77
CA VAL A 362 9.50 -24.50 10.12
C VAL A 362 9.01 -23.57 9.00
N VAL A 363 8.06 -24.04 8.19
CA VAL A 363 7.58 -23.31 6.99
C VAL A 363 6.47 -22.30 7.29
N ALA A 364 5.70 -22.49 8.37
CA ALA A 364 4.52 -21.68 8.70
C ALA A 364 4.83 -20.19 8.82
N GLN A 365 5.96 -19.85 9.44
CA GLN A 365 6.38 -18.46 9.59
C GLN A 365 6.57 -17.81 8.23
N GLN A 366 7.35 -18.45 7.34
CA GLN A 366 7.62 -17.93 6.00
C GLN A 366 6.34 -17.78 5.17
N ALA A 367 5.46 -18.79 5.18
CA ALA A 367 4.18 -18.74 4.49
C ALA A 367 3.28 -17.61 5.01
N PHE A 368 3.24 -17.41 6.33
CA PHE A 368 2.54 -16.30 6.96
C PHE A 368 3.09 -14.94 6.49
N ASN A 369 4.41 -14.80 6.37
CA ASN A 369 5.03 -13.54 5.94
C ASN A 369 4.79 -13.21 4.48
N VAL A 370 4.84 -14.22 3.59
CA VAL A 370 4.52 -14.04 2.17
C VAL A 370 3.06 -13.60 2.03
N GLN A 371 2.14 -14.25 2.73
CA GLN A 371 0.73 -13.84 2.71
C GLN A 371 0.54 -12.41 3.26
N ARG A 372 1.28 -12.06 4.31
CA ARG A 372 1.27 -10.70 4.88
C ARG A 372 1.87 -9.65 3.94
N GLY A 373 2.88 -10.03 3.15
CA GLY A 373 3.50 -9.15 2.15
C GLY A 373 2.63 -8.95 0.90
N MET A 374 1.77 -9.92 0.58
CA MET A 374 0.84 -9.84 -0.55
C MET A 374 -0.45 -9.08 -0.22
N GLY A 375 -0.80 -8.90 1.05
CA GLY A 375 -2.00 -8.18 1.46
C GLY A 375 -2.31 -8.27 2.95
N SER A 376 -3.45 -7.71 3.33
CA SER A 376 -3.93 -7.71 4.71
C SER A 376 -4.44 -9.10 5.12
N ILE A 377 -3.93 -9.65 6.22
CA ILE A 377 -4.41 -10.93 6.78
C ILE A 377 -5.58 -10.65 7.73
N VAL A 378 -6.66 -11.44 7.63
CA VAL A 378 -7.83 -11.30 8.50
C VAL A 378 -7.91 -12.48 9.46
N CYS A 379 -8.18 -12.20 10.74
CA CYS A 379 -8.42 -13.23 11.74
C CYS A 379 -9.73 -13.96 11.44
N ALA A 380 -9.68 -15.29 11.32
CA ALA A 380 -10.83 -16.12 11.00
C ALA A 380 -11.93 -16.12 12.08
N GLN A 381 -11.63 -15.63 13.30
CA GLN A 381 -12.54 -15.71 14.44
C GLN A 381 -13.18 -14.36 14.82
N CYS A 382 -12.41 -13.27 14.89
CA CYS A 382 -12.94 -11.94 15.20
C CYS A 382 -13.08 -11.04 13.97
N SER A 383 -12.65 -11.51 12.80
CA SER A 383 -12.61 -10.73 11.57
C SER A 383 -11.77 -9.45 11.67
N SER A 384 -10.90 -9.33 12.69
CA SER A 384 -9.97 -8.21 12.76
C SER A 384 -8.92 -8.38 11.67
N THR A 385 -8.67 -7.29 10.94
CA THR A 385 -7.59 -7.23 9.97
C THR A 385 -6.30 -6.99 10.73
N LEU A 386 -5.35 -7.91 10.61
CA LEU A 386 -3.98 -7.68 11.03
C LEU A 386 -3.35 -6.68 10.06
N GLU A 387 -3.50 -5.39 10.36
CA GLU A 387 -2.74 -4.34 9.70
C GLU A 387 -1.28 -4.45 10.17
N LEU A 388 -0.32 -4.29 9.25
CA LEU A 388 1.13 -4.38 9.49
C LEU A 388 1.67 -3.43 10.58
N THR A 389 0.80 -2.59 11.14
CA THR A 389 1.11 -1.50 12.04
C THR A 389 0.74 -1.77 13.49
N GLU A 390 -0.04 -2.80 13.83
CA GLU A 390 -0.45 -3.04 15.23
C GLU A 390 0.66 -3.68 16.10
N THR A 391 1.76 -4.15 15.52
CA THR A 391 2.66 -5.10 16.21
C THR A 391 3.90 -4.48 16.84
N LEU A 392 3.84 -3.20 17.22
CA LEU A 392 5.00 -2.48 17.76
C LEU A 392 4.70 -1.72 19.06
N LEU A 393 3.57 -1.99 19.71
CA LEU A 393 3.23 -1.36 21.00
C LEU A 393 3.29 -2.31 22.21
N ASP A 394 3.53 -3.61 22.02
CA ASP A 394 3.51 -4.59 23.13
C ASP A 394 4.88 -5.17 23.48
N ASP A 395 5.95 -4.35 23.42
CA ASP A 395 7.26 -4.73 24.00
C ASP A 395 7.30 -4.53 25.54
N SER A 396 6.18 -4.19 26.17
CA SER A 396 6.06 -4.15 27.63
C SER A 396 4.92 -5.04 28.13
N SER A 397 5.31 -6.25 28.57
CA SER A 397 4.72 -6.92 29.74
C SER A 397 3.34 -7.61 29.66
N THR A 398 2.93 -8.14 28.53
CA THR A 398 1.90 -9.20 28.50
C THR A 398 2.33 -10.41 27.68
N ALA A 399 2.86 -11.41 28.38
CA ALA A 399 3.02 -12.76 27.87
C ALA A 399 1.66 -13.40 27.58
N TYR A 400 1.02 -13.06 26.46
CA TYR A 400 -0.17 -13.78 25.99
C TYR A 400 -0.06 -14.11 24.50
N GLN A 401 0.61 -15.24 24.25
CA GLN A 401 0.33 -16.24 23.22
C GLN A 401 0.43 -15.80 21.74
N ASN A 402 1.43 -16.39 21.07
CA ASN A 402 1.66 -16.24 19.63
C ASN A 402 0.39 -16.57 18.81
N PRO A 403 0.03 -15.75 17.82
CA PRO A 403 -1.05 -16.08 16.90
C PRO A 403 -0.74 -17.37 16.16
N THR A 404 -1.77 -18.02 15.64
CA THR A 404 -1.64 -19.34 15.02
C THR A 404 -2.02 -19.28 13.57
N PHE A 405 -1.25 -19.99 12.77
CA PHE A 405 -1.39 -20.04 11.33
C PHE A 405 -1.43 -21.49 10.87
N SER A 406 -2.45 -21.82 10.08
CA SER A 406 -2.65 -23.16 9.57
C SER A 406 -2.04 -23.34 8.19
N ARG A 407 -1.72 -24.59 7.84
CA ARG A 407 -1.24 -24.96 6.49
C ARG A 407 -2.20 -24.55 5.36
N CYS A 408 -3.47 -24.35 5.70
CA CYS A 408 -4.48 -23.83 4.78
C CYS A 408 -4.60 -22.30 4.74
N LEU A 409 -3.60 -21.57 5.23
CA LEU A 409 -3.55 -20.10 5.23
C LEU A 409 -4.66 -19.41 6.04
N LYS A 410 -5.26 -20.13 7.01
CA LYS A 410 -6.14 -19.48 8.00
C LYS A 410 -5.27 -18.90 9.12
N PHE A 411 -5.61 -17.69 9.53
CA PHE A 411 -4.95 -16.97 10.61
C PHE A 411 -5.91 -16.76 11.78
N VAL A 412 -5.43 -16.92 13.00
CA VAL A 412 -6.14 -16.56 14.23
C VAL A 412 -5.23 -15.70 15.10
N CYS A 413 -5.69 -14.51 15.49
CA CYS A 413 -4.92 -13.60 16.35
C CYS A 413 -4.73 -14.18 17.76
N GLY A 414 -3.73 -13.67 18.49
CA GLY A 414 -3.39 -14.12 19.85
C GLY A 414 -4.59 -14.05 20.80
N ASP A 415 -5.38 -12.97 20.76
CA ASP A 415 -6.58 -12.80 21.59
C ASP A 415 -7.64 -13.86 21.34
N CYS A 416 -7.91 -14.16 20.06
CA CYS A 416 -8.86 -15.20 19.70
C CYS A 416 -8.34 -16.58 20.08
N MET A 417 -7.04 -16.83 19.92
CA MET A 417 -6.42 -18.09 20.32
C MET A 417 -6.53 -18.31 21.83
N HIS A 418 -6.29 -17.26 22.63
CA HIS A 418 -6.45 -17.30 24.08
C HIS A 418 -7.90 -17.59 24.51
N ARG A 419 -8.89 -16.91 23.90
CA ARG A 419 -10.32 -17.20 24.14
C ARG A 419 -10.70 -18.63 23.78
N MET A 420 -10.17 -19.15 22.67
CA MET A 420 -10.42 -20.51 22.22
C MET A 420 -9.78 -21.55 23.14
N SER A 421 -8.56 -21.31 23.61
CA SER A 421 -7.86 -22.18 24.56
C SER A 421 -8.60 -22.29 25.89
N LYS A 422 -9.14 -21.17 26.42
CA LYS A 422 -9.98 -21.20 27.64
C LYS A 422 -11.27 -21.98 27.45
N ALA A 423 -11.82 -22.01 26.24
CA ALA A 423 -13.02 -22.75 25.89
C ALA A 423 -12.75 -24.22 25.50
N GLY A 424 -11.51 -24.70 25.57
CA GLY A 424 -11.12 -26.05 25.14
C GLY A 424 -11.28 -26.29 23.63
N ARG A 425 -11.44 -25.22 22.83
CA ARG A 425 -11.63 -25.30 21.38
C ARG A 425 -10.28 -25.13 20.67
N LYS A 426 -9.98 -26.02 19.72
CA LYS A 426 -8.83 -25.88 18.82
C LYS A 426 -9.21 -25.06 17.60
N MET A 427 -8.22 -24.45 16.95
CA MET A 427 -8.41 -23.78 15.67
C MET A 427 -9.03 -24.76 14.66
N GLY A 428 -10.27 -24.50 14.26
CA GLY A 428 -10.99 -25.29 13.28
C GLY A 428 -10.87 -24.65 11.90
N CYS A 429 -10.09 -25.26 11.01
CA CYS A 429 -10.03 -24.78 9.63
C CYS A 429 -11.26 -25.17 8.79
N GLY A 430 -12.12 -26.06 9.30
CA GLY A 430 -13.28 -26.61 8.57
C GLY A 430 -12.92 -27.81 7.68
N HIS A 431 -11.65 -28.22 7.67
CA HIS A 431 -11.15 -29.41 6.98
C HIS A 431 -11.15 -30.61 7.93
N ARG A 432 -11.46 -31.80 7.40
CA ARG A 432 -11.32 -33.09 8.09
C ARG A 432 -10.34 -33.97 7.30
N PRO A 433 -9.22 -34.43 7.91
CA PRO A 433 -8.72 -34.08 9.24
C PRO A 433 -8.31 -32.60 9.36
N ALA A 434 -8.22 -32.08 10.59
CA ALA A 434 -7.83 -30.69 10.82
C ALA A 434 -6.39 -30.44 10.33
N CYS A 435 -6.19 -29.34 9.58
CA CYS A 435 -4.88 -28.99 9.05
C CYS A 435 -3.87 -28.73 10.18
N PRO A 436 -2.58 -29.06 9.98
CA PRO A 436 -1.52 -28.67 10.91
C PRO A 436 -1.55 -27.16 11.15
N THR A 437 -1.39 -26.78 12.42
CA THR A 437 -1.30 -25.38 12.84
C THR A 437 0.03 -25.17 13.55
N ALA A 438 0.62 -24.00 13.35
CA ALA A 438 1.84 -23.60 14.02
C ALA A 438 1.69 -22.17 14.55
N SER A 439 2.31 -21.88 15.68
CA SER A 439 2.43 -20.52 16.18
C SER A 439 3.37 -19.73 15.28
N VAL A 440 2.95 -18.54 14.87
CA VAL A 440 3.78 -17.61 14.09
C VAL A 440 3.99 -16.33 14.87
N SER A 441 5.16 -15.72 14.73
CA SER A 441 5.44 -14.39 15.22
C SER A 441 4.97 -13.33 14.23
N ILE A 442 4.53 -12.19 14.75
CA ILE A 442 4.17 -11.01 13.95
C ILE A 442 5.36 -10.02 13.85
N SER A 443 6.48 -10.29 14.50
CA SER A 443 7.69 -9.46 14.45
C SER A 443 8.20 -9.24 13.01
N THR A 444 8.79 -8.08 12.73
CA THR A 444 9.11 -7.58 11.38
C THR A 444 10.46 -8.05 10.80
N ASN A 445 11.19 -8.94 11.45
CA ASN A 445 12.50 -9.45 10.99
C ASN A 445 12.39 -10.41 9.78
N ILE A 446 11.73 -10.02 8.68
CA ILE A 446 11.31 -11.04 7.70
C ILE A 446 11.20 -10.57 6.24
N PHE A 447 12.34 -10.21 5.65
CA PHE A 447 12.48 -10.25 4.19
C PHE A 447 13.85 -10.80 3.72
N GLU A 448 14.68 -11.34 4.62
CA GLU A 448 16.01 -11.84 4.22
C GLU A 448 16.01 -13.23 3.56
N ASP A 449 14.99 -14.08 3.78
CA ASP A 449 15.04 -15.50 3.38
C ASP A 449 13.95 -15.95 2.37
N VAL A 450 13.42 -15.03 1.54
CA VAL A 450 12.43 -15.42 0.51
C VAL A 450 13.08 -16.10 -0.70
N SER A 451 14.41 -16.04 -0.83
CA SER A 451 15.11 -16.53 -2.04
C SER A 451 15.28 -18.06 -2.11
N ASP A 452 15.26 -18.79 -0.98
CA ASP A 452 15.80 -20.16 -0.95
C ASP A 452 14.79 -21.31 -0.78
N VAL A 453 13.48 -21.06 -0.61
CA VAL A 453 12.53 -22.12 -0.21
C VAL A 453 11.49 -22.50 -1.27
N VAL A 454 11.22 -21.64 -2.26
CA VAL A 454 10.31 -21.97 -3.38
C VAL A 454 10.68 -23.29 -4.10
N PRO A 455 11.96 -23.69 -4.24
CA PRO A 455 12.30 -24.96 -4.89
C PRO A 455 12.01 -26.23 -4.08
N ARG A 456 11.85 -26.16 -2.74
CA ARG A 456 11.81 -27.38 -1.90
C ARG A 456 10.42 -28.00 -1.74
N LEU A 457 9.37 -27.20 -1.63
CA LEU A 457 7.99 -27.70 -1.47
C LEU A 457 7.42 -28.37 -2.74
N MET A 458 7.91 -27.98 -3.91
CA MET A 458 7.41 -28.51 -5.20
C MET A 458 8.08 -29.82 -5.62
N ARG A 459 9.20 -30.21 -4.98
CA ARG A 459 9.96 -31.43 -5.33
C ARG A 459 9.41 -32.71 -4.73
N ALA A 460 8.41 -32.63 -3.84
CA ALA A 460 7.95 -33.79 -3.06
C ALA A 460 6.54 -34.32 -3.42
N SER A 461 5.78 -33.67 -4.31
CA SER A 461 4.43 -34.12 -4.67
C SER A 461 4.41 -34.83 -6.03
N SER A 462 3.88 -36.06 -6.07
CA SER A 462 3.52 -36.80 -7.29
C SER A 462 2.36 -36.18 -8.08
N VAL A 463 1.85 -35.04 -7.63
CA VAL A 463 0.68 -34.34 -8.19
C VAL A 463 1.15 -33.37 -9.28
N GLY A 464 0.58 -33.50 -10.48
CA GLY A 464 0.85 -32.61 -11.62
C GLY A 464 0.53 -31.14 -11.35
N LEU A 465 0.91 -30.26 -12.28
CA LEU A 465 0.59 -28.84 -12.18
C LEU A 465 -0.93 -28.62 -12.26
N PRO A 466 -1.50 -27.63 -11.53
CA PRO A 466 -2.91 -27.27 -11.68
C PRO A 466 -3.25 -26.90 -13.12
N SER A 467 -4.45 -27.20 -13.61
CA SER A 467 -4.82 -26.97 -15.02
C SER A 467 -4.62 -25.52 -15.49
N LYS A 468 -4.79 -24.53 -14.60
CA LYS A 468 -4.49 -23.12 -14.91
C LYS A 468 -3.01 -22.83 -15.10
N ILE A 469 -2.15 -23.42 -14.27
CA ILE A 469 -0.69 -23.22 -14.35
C ILE A 469 -0.14 -23.96 -15.56
N GLU A 470 -0.65 -25.17 -15.83
CA GLU A 470 -0.29 -25.92 -17.03
C GLU A 470 -0.64 -25.14 -18.30
N ALA A 471 -1.88 -24.62 -18.39
CA ALA A 471 -2.29 -23.77 -19.51
C ALA A 471 -1.41 -22.52 -19.66
N LEU A 472 -1.06 -21.85 -18.55
CA LEU A 472 -0.16 -20.70 -18.56
C LEU A 472 1.25 -21.07 -19.04
N VAL A 473 1.81 -22.20 -18.58
CA VAL A 473 3.14 -22.65 -18.99
C VAL A 473 3.15 -23.01 -20.48
N ILE A 474 2.09 -23.65 -20.99
CA ILE A 474 1.93 -23.93 -22.43
C ILE A 474 1.89 -22.62 -23.22
N ASP A 475 1.09 -21.66 -22.77
CA ASP A 475 0.96 -20.34 -23.41
C ASP A 475 2.29 -19.59 -23.44
N ILE A 476 3.00 -19.50 -22.31
CA ILE A 476 4.33 -18.88 -22.23
C ILE A 476 5.34 -19.58 -23.16
N LYS A 477 5.36 -20.91 -23.19
CA LYS A 477 6.26 -21.68 -24.07
C LYS A 477 5.93 -21.52 -25.56
N SER A 478 4.68 -21.21 -25.89
CA SER A 478 4.24 -21.01 -27.26
C SER A 478 4.66 -19.66 -27.84
N LEU A 479 5.07 -18.72 -26.97
CA LEU A 479 5.45 -17.37 -27.38
C LEU A 479 6.92 -17.27 -27.81
N PRO A 480 7.24 -16.33 -28.72
CA PRO A 480 8.62 -16.05 -29.09
C PRO A 480 9.47 -15.63 -27.87
N PRO A 481 10.76 -16.02 -27.82
CA PRO A 481 11.65 -15.80 -26.68
C PRO A 481 11.84 -14.32 -26.29
N ASP A 482 11.62 -13.39 -27.22
CA ASP A 482 11.80 -11.94 -26.99
C ASP A 482 10.52 -11.24 -26.49
N THR A 483 9.43 -11.99 -26.26
CA THR A 483 8.17 -11.41 -25.79
C THR A 483 8.25 -11.19 -24.28
N LYS A 484 8.52 -9.94 -23.86
CA LYS A 484 8.45 -9.54 -22.45
C LYS A 484 7.00 -9.61 -21.96
N TRP A 485 6.77 -10.37 -20.89
CA TRP A 485 5.52 -10.47 -20.15
C TRP A 485 5.38 -9.40 -19.08
#